data_AF-A0A9P3K3U6-F1
#
_entry.id   AF-A0A9P3K3U6-F1
#
_cell.length_a   1.000
_cell.length_b   1.000
_cell.length_c   1.000
_cell.angle_alpha   90.00
_cell.angle_beta   90.00
_cell.angle_gamma   90.00
#
_symmetry.space_group_name_H-M   'P 1'
#
loop_
_entity.id
_entity.type
_entity.pdbx_description
1 polymer ?
#
loop_
_entity_poly.entity_id
_entity_poly.type
_entity_poly.pdbx_seq_one_letter_code
_entity_poly.pdbx_strand_id
1 'polypeptide(L)' 'MSNDFQAEVRTMASLRHENVVRLLGFCLHQNVESGQQEQILVYEFVGNGDLKYHIHHSKSMVNLPF' A
#
# COMPACT_ATOMS: atom_id res chain seq x y z
N MET A 1 -7.70 -7.10 -14.60
CA MET A 1 -6.47 -6.86 -13.81
C MET A 1 -5.35 -6.49 -14.75
N SER A 2 -4.59 -5.44 -14.44
CA SER A 2 -3.37 -5.11 -15.19
C SER A 2 -2.25 -6.11 -14.85
N ASN A 3 -1.26 -6.22 -15.73
CA ASN A 3 -0.10 -7.06 -15.50
C ASN A 3 0.69 -6.62 -14.26
N ASP A 4 0.87 -5.30 -14.07
CA ASP A 4 1.59 -4.74 -12.93
C ASP A 4 0.89 -5.06 -11.61
N PHE A 5 -0.45 -4.94 -11.57
CA PHE A 5 -1.24 -5.29 -10.40
C PHE A 5 -1.09 -6.77 -10.06
N GLN A 6 -1.16 -7.65 -11.07
CA GLN A 6 -1.01 -9.09 -10.85
C GLN A 6 0.40 -9.46 -10.38
N ALA A 7 1.43 -8.79 -10.92
CA ALA A 7 2.82 -8.98 -10.50
C ALA A 7 3.03 -8.57 -9.04
N GLU A 8 2.47 -7.43 -8.64
CA GLU A 8 2.56 -6.93 -7.26
C GLU A 8 1.82 -7.86 -6.28
N VAL A 9 0.58 -8.27 -6.60
CA VAL A 9 -0.17 -9.23 -5.77
C VAL A 9 0.61 -10.53 -5.58
N ARG A 10 1.14 -11.13 -6.65
CA ARG A 10 1.88 -12.39 -6.56
C ARG A 10 3.15 -12.25 -5.72
N THR A 11 3.89 -11.17 -5.94
CA THR A 11 5.15 -10.92 -5.24
C THR A 11 4.87 -10.69 -3.76
N MET A 12 4.00 -9.74 -3.43
CA MET A 12 3.72 -9.35 -2.06
C MET A 12 2.95 -10.42 -1.27
N ALA A 13 2.09 -11.21 -1.91
CA ALA A 13 1.41 -12.33 -1.23
C ALA A 13 2.37 -13.44 -0.81
N SER A 14 3.48 -13.62 -1.53
CA SER A 14 4.53 -14.60 -1.20
C SER A 14 5.50 -14.12 -0.11
N LEU A 15 5.59 -12.81 0.09
CA LEU A 15 6.52 -12.20 1.04
C LEU A 15 5.89 -12.10 2.43
N ARG A 16 6.50 -12.78 3.40
CA ARG A 16 6.17 -12.66 4.83
C ARG A 16 7.44 -12.45 5.62
N HIS A 17 7.70 -11.20 5.98
CA HIS A 17 8.88 -10.80 6.73
C HIS A 17 8.57 -9.60 7.62
N GLU A 18 9.19 -9.50 8.79
CA GLU A 18 8.92 -8.45 9.78
C GLU A 18 9.20 -7.03 9.24
N ASN A 19 10.21 -6.90 8.38
CA ASN A 19 10.64 -5.62 7.81
C ASN A 19 10.03 -5.32 6.42
N VAL A 20 9.00 -6.04 5.99
CA VAL A 20 8.32 -5.82 4.71
C VAL A 20 6.84 -5.63 4.96
N VAL A 21 6.27 -4.52 4.47
CA VAL A 21 4.85 -4.23 4.62
C VAL A 21 4.01 -5.35 4.03
N ARG A 22 3.10 -5.89 4.83
CA ARG A 22 2.27 -7.04 4.45
C ARG A 22 1.08 -6.61 3.61
N LEU A 23 0.91 -7.28 2.46
CA LEU A 23 -0.34 -7.24 1.71
C LEU A 23 -1.40 -8.05 2.46
N LEU A 24 -2.48 -7.40 2.88
CA LEU A 24 -3.63 -8.02 3.53
C LEU A 24 -4.60 -8.62 2.51
N GLY A 25 -4.70 -8.01 1.33
CA GLY A 25 -5.55 -8.51 0.26
C GLY A 25 -5.67 -7.51 -0.88
N PHE A 26 -6.64 -7.74 -1.76
CA PHE A 26 -6.95 -6.84 -2.86
C PHE A 26 -8.45 -6.84 -3.14
N CYS A 27 -8.94 -5.76 -3.73
CA CYS A 27 -10.31 -5.64 -4.20
C CYS A 27 -10.32 -5.47 -5.72
N LEU A 28 -11.27 -6.15 -6.35
CA LEU A 28 -11.65 -5.92 -7.73
C LEU A 28 -13.10 -5.45 -7.75
N HIS A 29 -13.32 -4.25 -8.24
CA HIS A 29 -14.66 -3.69 -8.32
C HIS A 29 -14.93 -3.19 -9.73
N GLN A 30 -16.08 -3.51 -10.30
CA GLN A 30 -16.50 -2.93 -11.56
C GLN A 30 -17.22 -1.63 -11.26
N ASN A 31 -16.59 -0.51 -11.59
CA ASN A 31 -17.18 0.81 -11.45
C ASN A 31 -18.27 0.96 -12.52
N VAL A 32 -19.52 1.12 -12.07
CA VAL A 32 -20.71 1.13 -12.94
C VAL A 32 -20.80 2.40 -13.77
N GLU A 33 -20.25 3.51 -13.29
CA GLU A 33 -20.29 4.82 -13.96
C GLU A 33 -19.28 4.91 -15.10
N SER A 34 -18.04 4.45 -14.87
CA SER A 34 -16.97 4.43 -15.87
C SER A 34 -16.98 3.16 -16.73
N GLY A 35 -17.67 2.11 -16.28
CA GLY A 35 -17.63 0.77 -16.88
C GLY A 35 -16.29 0.04 -16.68
N GLN A 36 -15.35 0.62 -15.95
CA GLN A 36 -13.99 0.09 -15.78
C GLN A 36 -13.85 -0.76 -14.52
N GLN A 37 -12.90 -1.70 -14.55
CA GLN A 37 -12.53 -2.49 -13.38
C GLN A 37 -11.49 -1.74 -12.54
N GLU A 38 -11.90 -1.24 -11.39
CA GLU A 38 -11.03 -0.72 -10.35
C GLU A 38 -10.26 -1.87 -9.66
N GLN A 39 -9.02 -1.57 -9.30
CA GLN A 39 -8.07 -2.52 -8.73
C GLN A 39 -7.43 -1.85 -7.53
N ILE A 40 -7.64 -2.39 -6.34
CA ILE A 40 -7.21 -1.79 -5.08
C ILE A 40 -6.38 -2.81 -4.31
N LEU A 41 -5.21 -2.40 -3.81
CA LEU A 41 -4.39 -3.19 -2.90
C LEU A 41 -4.64 -2.74 -1.47
N VAL A 42 -4.74 -3.70 -0.56
CA VAL A 42 -4.96 -3.45 0.86
C VAL A 42 -3.73 -3.91 1.61
N TYR A 43 -2.98 -2.96 2.16
CA TYR A 43 -1.78 -3.18 2.95
C TYR A 43 -2.05 -2.97 4.45
N GLU A 44 -1.17 -3.48 5.30
CA GLU A 44 -1.11 -3.00 6.67
C GLU A 44 -0.69 -1.53 6.73
N PHE A 45 -1.18 -0.82 7.75
CA PHE A 45 -0.89 0.58 7.91
C PHE A 45 0.42 0.79 8.67
N VAL A 46 1.33 1.58 8.09
CA VAL A 46 2.61 1.99 8.71
C VAL A 46 2.49 3.44 9.17
N GLY A 47 2.11 3.64 10.43
CA GLY A 47 1.69 4.95 10.94
C GLY A 47 2.76 6.03 11.03
N ASN A 48 4.05 5.67 10.99
CA ASN A 48 5.13 6.65 11.06
C ASN A 48 5.43 7.31 9.71
N GLY A 49 4.77 6.93 8.62
CA GLY A 49 5.08 7.46 7.29
C GLY A 49 6.38 6.88 6.70
N ASP A 50 6.86 7.47 5.61
CA ASP A 50 7.97 6.92 4.84
C ASP A 50 9.36 7.28 5.39
N LEU A 51 10.34 6.41 5.11
CA LEU A 51 11.71 6.58 5.59
C LEU A 51 12.40 7.83 5.01
N LYS A 52 12.04 8.24 3.79
CA LYS A 52 12.62 9.43 3.15
C LYS A 52 12.28 10.68 3.95
N TYR A 53 11.05 10.77 4.46
CA TYR A 53 10.64 11.84 5.36
C TYR A 53 11.52 11.86 6.62
N HIS A 54 11.66 10.72 7.30
CA HIS A 54 12.46 10.63 8.55
C HIS A 54 13.92 11.01 8.37
N ILE A 55 14.55 10.60 7.26
CA ILE A 55 15.97 10.86 7.02
C ILE A 55 16.22 12.31 6.60
N HIS A 56 15.33 12.90 5.78
CA HIS A 56 15.59 14.20 5.16
C HIS A 56 14.87 15.38 5.83
N HIS A 57 13.91 15.14 6.73
CA HIS A 57 13.16 16.19 7.44
C HIS A 57 13.40 16.15 8.95
N SER A 58 14.59 15.72 9.38
CA SER A 58 14.97 15.60 10.79
C SER A 58 15.02 16.97 11.50
N LYS A 59 13.86 17.43 11.99
CA LYS A 59 13.59 18.11 13.28
C LYS A 59 12.29 18.92 13.20
N SER A 60 11.18 18.27 13.51
CA SER A 60 10.24 18.75 14.52
C SER A 60 9.39 17.55 14.91
N MET A 61 9.08 17.40 16.20
CA MET A 61 8.09 16.45 16.67
C MET A 61 6.77 16.79 15.99
N VAL A 62 6.42 16.09 14.90
CA VAL A 62 5.09 16.20 14.33
C VAL A 62 4.23 15.24 15.14
N ASN A 63 3.44 15.81 16.06
CA ASN A 63 2.22 15.16 16.51
C ASN A 63 1.45 14.77 15.25
N LEU A 64 1.44 13.48 14.91
CA LEU A 64 0.57 12.95 13.87
C LEU A 64 -0.85 13.08 14.40
N PRO A 65 -1.71 13.95 13.82
CA PRO A 65 -3.12 13.90 14.16
C PRO A 65 -3.71 12.66 13.49
N PHE A 66 -4.77 12.14 14.11
CA PHE A 66 -5.79 11.39 13.38
C PHE A 66 -6.28 12.20 12.17
#